data_AF-W2RR41-F1
#
_entry.id   AF-W2RR41-F1
#
_cell.length_a   1.000
_cell.length_b   1.000
_cell.length_c   1.000
_cell.angle_alpha   90.00
_cell.angle_beta   90.00
_cell.angle_gamma   90.00
#
_symmetry.space_group_name_H-M   'P 1'
#
loop_
_entity.id
_entity.type
_entity.pdbx_description
1 polymer ?
#
loop_
_entity_poly.entity_id
_entity_poly.type
_entity_poly.pdbx_seq_one_letter_code
_entity_poly.pdbx_strand_id
1 'polypeptide(L)'
;MDKKQNQGSSSKSQSGGGGSDSTSQKQSQPQSQSQAQSPPKGGSRGGSSGASEGSSSDQQGDGLQPAGSGGGGGGDGGDYMGIVGKWRSAMGLSSLSRDSKLQSNAQDTSSSSGGALKHKLNSGSMAQVMAPGNSGNFESVFVGGWLCEMPNLPGLGSSVCSSMTKGWNHAGQTGHAEILSSTKYKKIGCALAGGIWTCDLA
;
A
#
# COMPACT_ATOMS: atom_id res chain seq x y z
N MET A 1 34.91 12.84 -52.72
CA MET A 1 36.31 13.32 -52.84
C MET A 1 36.68 13.76 -51.43
N ASP A 2 37.38 13.03 -50.56
CA ASP A 2 38.41 12.01 -50.71
C ASP A 2 38.55 11.18 -49.43
N LYS A 3 39.06 9.95 -49.57
CA LYS A 3 39.48 9.05 -48.49
C LYS A 3 40.61 9.67 -47.66
N LYS A 4 40.69 9.35 -46.36
CA LYS A 4 41.89 8.69 -45.77
C LYS A 4 41.69 8.23 -44.32
N GLN A 5 42.07 6.98 -44.12
CA GLN A 5 42.35 6.31 -42.86
C GLN A 5 43.58 6.94 -42.18
N ASN A 6 43.67 6.92 -40.85
CA ASN A 6 44.97 6.80 -40.20
C ASN A 6 44.90 5.94 -38.93
N GLN A 7 45.90 5.08 -38.81
CA GLN A 7 46.08 4.03 -37.81
C GLN A 7 46.91 4.54 -36.63
N GLY A 8 46.72 3.90 -35.48
CA GLY A 8 47.82 3.45 -34.62
C GLY A 8 48.45 4.44 -33.65
N SER A 9 48.40 4.12 -32.36
CA SER A 9 49.61 3.74 -31.63
C SER A 9 49.28 3.13 -30.27
N SER A 10 49.89 1.97 -30.04
CA SER A 10 49.94 1.23 -28.79
C SER A 10 50.95 1.85 -27.82
N SER A 11 50.61 1.90 -26.54
CA SER A 11 51.59 1.94 -25.46
C SER A 11 51.17 0.95 -24.37
N LYS A 12 51.97 -0.10 -24.29
CA LYS A 12 51.95 -1.20 -23.32
C LYS A 12 52.68 -0.73 -22.07
N SER A 13 52.15 -0.94 -20.87
CA SER A 13 52.88 -1.20 -19.61
C SER A 13 51.93 -1.12 -18.41
N GLN A 14 51.69 -2.23 -17.72
CA GLN A 14 52.23 -2.45 -16.37
C GLN A 14 51.73 -3.78 -15.79
N SER A 15 52.67 -4.45 -15.16
CA SER A 15 52.58 -5.74 -14.47
C SER A 15 52.40 -5.49 -12.97
N GLY A 16 51.71 -6.41 -12.30
CA GLY A 16 51.59 -6.51 -10.83
C GLY A 16 50.10 -6.60 -10.44
N GLY A 17 49.62 -7.55 -9.64
CA GLY A 17 50.24 -8.49 -8.71
C GLY A 17 49.26 -8.64 -7.54
N GLY A 18 49.09 -9.86 -7.03
CA GLY A 18 48.25 -10.18 -5.86
C GLY A 18 46.77 -10.39 -6.24
N GLY A 19 46.15 -11.53 -6.03
CA GLY A 19 46.23 -12.41 -4.85
C GLY A 19 45.05 -12.07 -3.95
N SER A 20 44.01 -12.90 -3.96
CA SER A 20 43.07 -13.15 -2.85
C SER A 20 41.97 -14.12 -3.31
N ASP A 21 42.00 -15.31 -2.73
CA ASP A 21 40.92 -16.29 -2.71
C ASP A 21 39.53 -15.65 -2.54
N SER A 22 38.64 -15.89 -3.50
CA SER A 22 37.22 -15.61 -3.36
C SER A 22 36.48 -16.93 -3.17
N THR A 23 36.25 -17.20 -1.89
CA THR A 23 35.39 -18.22 -1.33
C THR A 23 34.06 -18.30 -2.08
N SER A 24 33.81 -19.45 -2.71
CA SER A 24 32.49 -19.82 -3.21
C SER A 24 31.52 -19.99 -2.04
N GLN A 25 30.76 -18.95 -1.71
CA GLN A 25 29.52 -19.12 -0.94
C GLN A 25 28.37 -19.34 -1.93
N LYS A 26 28.06 -20.62 -2.14
CA LYS A 26 26.72 -21.07 -2.55
C LYS A 26 25.73 -20.58 -1.51
N GLN A 27 25.07 -19.46 -1.78
CA GLN A 27 23.91 -19.05 -1.01
C GLN A 27 22.71 -19.81 -1.56
N SER A 28 22.41 -20.93 -0.92
CA SER A 28 21.21 -21.73 -1.15
C SER A 28 19.98 -20.85 -0.89
N GLN A 29 19.24 -20.54 -1.96
CA GLN A 29 17.90 -19.97 -1.85
C GLN A 29 16.98 -21.02 -1.20
N PRO A 30 16.21 -20.68 -0.15
CA PRO A 30 15.10 -21.52 0.26
C PRO A 30 13.97 -21.38 -0.76
N GLN A 31 13.68 -22.47 -1.47
CA GLN A 31 12.48 -22.62 -2.28
C GLN A 31 11.25 -22.52 -1.37
N SER A 32 10.50 -21.41 -1.48
CA SER A 32 9.17 -21.31 -0.87
C SER A 32 8.22 -22.25 -1.61
N GLN A 33 7.92 -23.39 -0.96
CA GLN A 33 6.89 -24.31 -1.39
C GLN A 33 5.52 -23.65 -1.21
N SER A 34 4.83 -23.41 -2.33
CA SER A 34 3.41 -23.09 -2.35
C SER A 34 2.62 -24.33 -1.90
N GLN A 35 2.00 -24.27 -0.73
CA GLN A 35 0.92 -25.21 -0.37
C GLN A 35 -0.40 -24.46 -0.37
N ALA A 36 -1.19 -24.75 -1.40
CA ALA A 36 -2.61 -24.44 -1.46
C ALA A 36 -3.33 -25.27 -0.39
N GLN A 37 -4.08 -24.61 0.49
CA GLN A 37 -5.03 -25.25 1.38
C GLN A 37 -6.44 -24.70 1.12
N SER A 38 -7.34 -25.63 0.83
CA SER A 38 -8.75 -25.42 0.50
C SER A 38 -9.58 -24.89 1.69
N PRO A 39 -10.71 -24.20 1.44
CA PRO A 39 -11.58 -23.66 2.48
C PRO A 39 -12.49 -24.70 3.19
N PRO A 40 -13.06 -24.35 4.36
CA PRO A 40 -13.53 -25.28 5.40
C PRO A 40 -15.00 -25.71 5.28
N LYS A 41 -15.34 -26.82 5.96
CA LYS A 41 -16.70 -27.39 6.03
C LYS A 41 -17.23 -27.38 7.47
N GLY A 42 -18.34 -26.68 7.69
CA GLY A 42 -19.41 -27.07 8.62
C GLY A 42 -19.38 -26.53 10.06
N GLY A 43 -20.52 -25.99 10.51
CA GLY A 43 -20.83 -25.82 11.94
C GLY A 43 -21.91 -24.78 12.26
N SER A 44 -23.19 -25.17 12.13
CA SER A 44 -24.37 -24.39 12.55
C SER A 44 -24.64 -24.50 14.06
N ARG A 45 -25.19 -23.43 14.68
CA ARG A 45 -26.46 -23.36 15.48
C ARG A 45 -26.40 -22.45 16.72
N GLY A 46 -27.52 -21.74 16.93
CA GLY A 46 -28.00 -21.12 18.19
C GLY A 46 -27.66 -19.63 18.30
N GLY A 47 -28.58 -18.65 18.40
CA GLY A 47 -29.97 -18.65 18.83
C GLY A 47 -30.09 -17.85 20.12
N SER A 48 -30.54 -16.58 20.07
CA SER A 48 -31.54 -16.02 20.99
C SER A 48 -31.79 -14.54 20.76
N SER A 49 -33.07 -14.23 20.89
CA SER A 49 -33.80 -12.97 20.74
C SER A 49 -33.56 -11.96 21.87
N GLY A 50 -33.59 -10.68 21.52
CA GLY A 50 -33.67 -9.57 22.46
C GLY A 50 -34.12 -8.30 21.73
N ALA A 51 -35.40 -7.94 21.89
CA ALA A 51 -35.98 -6.69 21.43
C ALA A 51 -36.00 -5.69 22.60
N SER A 52 -35.71 -4.41 22.32
CA SER A 52 -36.42 -3.29 22.94
C SER A 52 -36.14 -1.99 22.19
N GLU A 53 -37.23 -1.27 22.02
CA GLU A 53 -37.43 -0.08 21.20
C GLU A 53 -36.98 1.19 21.93
N GLY A 54 -36.58 2.21 21.16
CA GLY A 54 -36.33 3.56 21.64
C GLY A 54 -36.28 4.52 20.47
N SER A 55 -37.45 4.99 20.01
CA SER A 55 -37.58 6.05 19.01
C SER A 55 -37.35 7.42 19.64
N SER A 56 -36.41 8.20 19.08
CA SER A 56 -36.27 9.64 19.26
C SER A 56 -36.47 10.34 17.92
N SER A 57 -37.29 11.40 17.92
CA SER A 57 -37.68 12.17 16.74
C SER A 57 -37.41 13.64 16.97
N ASP A 58 -36.41 14.20 16.29
CA ASP A 58 -36.24 15.64 16.05
C ASP A 58 -35.37 15.77 14.78
N GLN A 59 -35.94 16.19 13.65
CA GLN A 59 -36.13 17.56 13.16
C GLN A 59 -35.13 17.90 12.04
N GLN A 60 -35.73 17.94 10.85
CA GLN A 60 -35.49 18.77 9.65
C GLN A 60 -34.26 19.69 9.59
N GLY A 61 -33.59 19.62 8.44
CA GLY A 61 -32.69 20.65 7.95
C GLY A 61 -32.46 20.49 6.44
N ASP A 62 -33.19 21.26 5.64
CA ASP A 62 -32.95 21.51 4.23
C ASP A 62 -31.52 22.02 3.97
N GLY A 63 -30.87 21.51 2.92
CA GLY A 63 -29.51 21.90 2.56
C GLY A 63 -29.06 21.42 1.19
N LEU A 64 -29.57 22.11 0.16
CA LEU A 64 -29.00 22.40 -1.16
C LEU A 64 -27.84 21.52 -1.71
N GLN A 65 -28.07 20.98 -2.92
CA GLN A 65 -27.10 20.35 -3.83
C GLN A 65 -25.90 21.27 -4.15
N PRO A 66 -24.79 20.69 -4.65
CA PRO A 66 -24.53 20.91 -6.08
C PRO A 66 -24.17 19.64 -6.86
N ALA A 67 -24.69 19.60 -8.08
CA ALA A 67 -24.33 18.69 -9.14
C ALA A 67 -22.89 18.92 -9.61
N GLY A 68 -22.13 17.83 -9.73
CA GLY A 68 -20.85 17.77 -10.43
C GLY A 68 -20.75 16.45 -11.17
N SER A 69 -21.24 16.43 -12.41
CA SER A 69 -20.95 15.37 -13.40
C SER A 69 -19.72 15.78 -14.21
N GLY A 70 -18.74 14.88 -14.35
CA GLY A 70 -17.67 15.08 -15.33
C GLY A 70 -16.41 14.20 -15.22
N GLY A 71 -16.54 12.88 -15.42
CA GLY A 71 -15.63 12.09 -16.27
C GLY A 71 -14.31 11.53 -15.72
N GLY A 72 -14.18 10.19 -15.78
CA GLY A 72 -12.88 9.50 -15.88
C GLY A 72 -12.76 8.24 -15.02
N GLY A 73 -13.26 7.10 -15.51
CA GLY A 73 -13.32 5.84 -14.78
C GLY A 73 -11.96 5.26 -14.34
N GLY A 74 -11.87 4.99 -13.05
CA GLY A 74 -10.93 4.08 -12.40
C GLY A 74 -11.61 3.64 -11.11
N GLY A 75 -11.91 2.35 -10.97
CA GLY A 75 -12.92 1.82 -10.04
C GLY A 75 -12.87 2.44 -8.64
N ASP A 76 -14.00 3.00 -8.21
CA ASP A 76 -14.26 3.45 -6.84
C ASP A 76 -14.11 2.27 -5.88
N GLY A 77 -12.88 2.02 -5.42
CA GLY A 77 -12.67 1.30 -4.18
C GLY A 77 -13.24 2.17 -3.07
N GLY A 78 -14.38 1.73 -2.53
CA GLY A 78 -15.31 2.50 -1.70
C GLY A 78 -14.61 3.40 -0.68
N ASP A 79 -15.11 4.63 -0.55
CA ASP A 79 -14.59 5.78 0.20
C ASP A 79 -13.41 5.50 1.15
N TYR A 80 -12.23 5.25 0.57
CA TYR A 80 -11.02 4.90 1.32
C TYR A 80 -10.63 6.00 2.32
N MET A 81 -11.07 7.24 2.09
CA MET A 81 -10.79 8.37 2.96
C MET A 81 -11.48 8.24 4.32
N GLY A 82 -12.65 7.61 4.39
CA GLY A 82 -13.30 7.31 5.67
C GLY A 82 -12.42 6.41 6.55
N ILE A 83 -11.79 5.40 5.94
CA ILE A 83 -10.86 4.48 6.62
C ILE A 83 -9.57 5.21 7.02
N VAL A 84 -8.96 5.97 6.11
CA VAL A 84 -7.76 6.77 6.40
C VAL A 84 -8.03 7.73 7.56
N GLY A 85 -9.14 8.45 7.51
CA GLY A 85 -9.55 9.41 8.53
C GLY A 85 -9.77 8.76 9.90
N LYS A 86 -10.53 7.66 9.95
CA LYS A 86 -10.78 6.87 11.16
C LYS A 86 -9.48 6.50 11.88
N TRP A 87 -8.54 5.88 11.16
CA TRP A 87 -7.34 5.34 11.76
C TRP A 87 -6.30 6.43 12.08
N ARG A 88 -6.21 7.48 11.27
CA ARG A 88 -5.38 8.64 11.63
C ARG A 88 -5.91 9.36 12.87
N SER A 89 -7.22 9.52 12.98
CA SER A 89 -7.85 10.08 14.18
C SER A 89 -7.62 9.20 15.40
N ALA A 90 -7.72 7.88 15.28
CA ALA A 90 -7.42 6.95 16.36
C ALA A 90 -5.98 7.14 16.87
N MET A 91 -5.02 7.39 15.95
CA MET A 91 -3.62 7.67 16.29
C MET A 91 -3.34 9.12 16.74
N GLY A 92 -4.36 9.98 16.86
CA GLY A 92 -4.19 11.39 17.23
C GLY A 92 -3.50 12.24 16.15
N LEU A 93 -3.54 11.78 14.89
CA LEU A 93 -2.93 12.47 13.75
C LEU A 93 -3.95 13.35 13.01
N SER A 94 -3.47 14.46 12.44
CA SER A 94 -4.29 15.30 11.56
C SER A 94 -4.78 14.51 10.35
N SER A 95 -5.99 14.82 9.88
CA SER A 95 -6.53 14.26 8.65
C SER A 95 -5.67 14.61 7.43
N LEU A 96 -5.65 13.71 6.45
CA LEU A 96 -5.08 13.98 5.13
C LEU A 96 -6.21 14.46 4.23
N SER A 97 -5.88 15.33 3.27
CA SER A 97 -6.81 15.71 2.20
C SER A 97 -6.68 14.75 1.03
N ARG A 98 -7.80 14.36 0.42
CA ARG A 98 -7.79 13.64 -0.86
C ARG A 98 -7.18 14.54 -1.94
N ASP A 99 -6.22 14.02 -2.69
CA ASP A 99 -5.63 14.72 -3.83
C ASP A 99 -5.78 13.87 -5.10
N SER A 100 -6.46 14.43 -6.11
CA SER A 100 -6.80 13.71 -7.35
C SER A 100 -5.57 13.37 -8.19
N LYS A 101 -4.50 14.19 -8.13
CA LYS A 101 -3.25 13.89 -8.83
C LYS A 101 -2.55 12.69 -8.18
N LEU A 102 -2.48 12.66 -6.85
CA LEU A 102 -1.92 11.51 -6.15
C LEU A 102 -2.74 10.23 -6.40
N GLN A 103 -4.07 10.35 -6.49
CA GLN A 103 -4.93 9.21 -6.80
C GLN A 103 -4.67 8.69 -8.22
N SER A 104 -4.51 9.58 -9.19
CA SER A 104 -4.11 9.20 -10.55
C SER A 104 -2.72 8.55 -10.58
N ASN A 105 -1.77 9.07 -9.81
CA ASN A 105 -0.41 8.50 -9.71
C ASN A 105 -0.43 7.09 -9.11
N ALA A 106 -1.23 6.88 -8.06
CA ALA A 106 -1.44 5.57 -7.46
C ALA A 106 -2.06 4.59 -8.46
N GLN A 107 -3.09 5.00 -9.21
CA GLN A 107 -3.74 4.17 -10.23
C GLN A 107 -2.76 3.76 -11.34
N ASP A 108 -1.97 4.69 -11.84
CA ASP A 108 -0.92 4.42 -12.84
C ASP A 108 0.12 3.44 -12.30
N THR A 109 0.55 3.61 -11.05
CA THR A 109 1.49 2.68 -10.41
C THR A 109 0.91 1.28 -10.31
N SER A 110 -0.29 1.13 -9.72
CA SER A 110 -0.92 -0.19 -9.58
C SER A 110 -1.11 -0.87 -10.93
N SER A 111 -1.53 -0.11 -11.95
CA SER A 111 -1.78 -0.65 -13.30
C SER A 111 -0.50 -1.07 -13.99
N SER A 112 0.57 -0.27 -13.90
CA SER A 112 1.86 -0.54 -14.55
C SER A 112 2.71 -1.57 -13.81
N SER A 113 2.33 -1.93 -12.58
CA SER A 113 3.05 -2.91 -11.77
C SER A 113 2.86 -4.36 -12.24
N GLY A 114 1.87 -4.63 -13.12
CA GLY A 114 1.70 -5.94 -13.75
C GLY A 114 1.44 -7.08 -12.76
N GLY A 115 0.78 -6.80 -11.63
CA GLY A 115 0.54 -7.77 -10.56
C GLY A 115 1.70 -7.98 -9.58
N ALA A 116 2.85 -7.33 -9.79
CA ALA A 116 3.94 -7.27 -8.82
C ALA A 116 3.77 -6.10 -7.84
N LEU A 117 4.62 -5.98 -6.81
CA LEU A 117 4.69 -4.79 -5.93
C LEU A 117 5.85 -3.88 -6.35
N LYS A 118 5.81 -3.39 -7.60
CA LYS A 118 6.84 -2.52 -8.16
C LYS A 118 6.46 -1.06 -7.96
N HIS A 119 7.20 -0.39 -7.07
CA HIS A 119 7.05 1.04 -6.87
C HIS A 119 7.37 1.85 -8.14
N LYS A 120 6.58 2.91 -8.36
CA LYS A 120 6.79 3.94 -9.39
C LYS A 120 6.38 5.28 -8.79
N LEU A 121 7.36 6.04 -8.29
CA LEU A 121 7.09 7.33 -7.68
C LEU A 121 6.91 8.40 -8.77
N ASN A 122 5.66 8.74 -9.07
CA ASN A 122 5.30 9.75 -10.06
C ASN A 122 5.52 11.17 -9.53
N SER A 123 5.63 12.15 -10.45
CA SER A 123 5.84 13.55 -10.08
C SER A 123 4.75 14.07 -9.14
N GLY A 124 5.17 14.65 -8.02
CA GLY A 124 4.30 15.17 -6.96
C GLY A 124 4.02 14.18 -5.84
N SER A 125 4.28 12.88 -6.03
CA SER A 125 4.27 11.89 -4.94
C SER A 125 5.59 12.00 -4.16
N MET A 126 5.51 12.07 -2.83
CA MET A 126 6.67 12.11 -1.93
C MET A 126 6.92 10.77 -1.23
N ALA A 127 5.89 9.96 -1.09
CA ALA A 127 5.97 8.59 -0.60
C ALA A 127 4.87 7.73 -1.23
N GLN A 128 5.08 6.42 -1.19
CA GLN A 128 4.18 5.44 -1.80
C GLN A 128 4.13 4.18 -0.93
N VAL A 129 2.94 3.61 -0.77
CA VAL A 129 2.72 2.30 -0.14
C VAL A 129 1.92 1.42 -1.09
N MET A 130 2.24 0.12 -1.12
CA MET A 130 1.60 -0.85 -2.02
C MET A 130 1.31 -2.16 -1.29
N ALA A 131 0.21 -2.82 -1.64
CA ALA A 131 -0.07 -4.17 -1.17
C ALA A 131 -1.12 -4.85 -2.04
N PRO A 132 -1.13 -6.20 -2.12
CA PRO A 132 -2.19 -6.93 -2.78
C PRO A 132 -3.55 -6.70 -2.09
N GLY A 133 -4.63 -6.70 -2.87
CA GLY A 133 -5.98 -6.58 -2.34
C GLY A 133 -7.07 -6.52 -3.41
N ASN A 134 -8.26 -6.11 -3.00
CA ASN A 134 -9.46 -6.02 -3.81
C ASN A 134 -10.35 -4.85 -3.34
N SER A 135 -11.43 -4.57 -4.07
CA SER A 135 -12.26 -3.38 -3.84
C SER A 135 -12.96 -3.38 -2.47
N GLY A 136 -13.11 -4.54 -1.82
CA GLY A 136 -13.81 -4.69 -0.55
C GLY A 136 -12.90 -4.79 0.69
N ASN A 137 -11.57 -4.78 0.53
CA ASN A 137 -10.65 -5.09 1.64
C ASN A 137 -9.68 -3.96 2.00
N PHE A 138 -9.93 -2.72 1.56
CA PHE A 138 -8.99 -1.61 1.81
C PHE A 138 -8.66 -1.43 3.29
N GLU A 139 -9.61 -1.58 4.22
CA GLU A 139 -9.31 -1.47 5.66
C GLU A 139 -8.38 -2.58 6.15
N SER A 140 -8.52 -3.81 5.66
CA SER A 140 -7.59 -4.90 5.98
C SER A 140 -6.19 -4.61 5.46
N VAL A 141 -6.07 -4.04 4.25
CA VAL A 141 -4.79 -3.62 3.69
C VAL A 141 -4.19 -2.46 4.48
N PHE A 142 -4.97 -1.42 4.72
CA PHE A 142 -4.52 -0.19 5.36
C PHE A 142 -4.09 -0.42 6.81
N VAL A 143 -4.89 -1.18 7.56
CA VAL A 143 -4.63 -1.43 8.98
C VAL A 143 -3.73 -2.65 9.14
N GLY A 144 -4.18 -3.80 8.63
CA GLY A 144 -3.50 -5.08 8.82
C GLY A 144 -2.21 -5.19 8.04
N GLY A 145 -2.23 -4.80 6.76
CA GLY A 145 -1.08 -4.88 5.87
C GLY A 145 -0.03 -3.79 6.10
N TRP A 146 -0.45 -2.56 6.40
CA TRP A 146 0.45 -1.42 6.51
C TRP A 146 0.65 -0.90 7.92
N LEU A 147 -0.39 -0.40 8.62
CA LEU A 147 -0.19 0.24 9.93
C LEU A 147 0.31 -0.75 11.00
N CYS A 148 -0.18 -1.99 10.98
CA CYS A 148 0.18 -3.01 11.96
C CYS A 148 1.58 -3.61 11.78
N GLU A 149 2.36 -3.12 10.82
CA GLU A 149 3.82 -3.28 10.82
C GLU A 149 4.44 -2.69 12.12
N MET A 150 3.80 -1.67 12.70
CA MET A 150 4.16 -1.08 13.98
C MET A 150 2.97 -1.17 14.96
N PRO A 151 2.76 -2.31 15.62
CA PRO A 151 1.58 -2.54 16.48
C PRO A 151 1.54 -1.66 17.74
N ASN A 152 2.64 -0.97 18.04
CA ASN A 152 2.77 -0.04 19.15
C ASN A 152 2.47 1.42 18.77
N LEU A 153 2.01 1.69 17.53
CA LEU A 153 1.53 3.03 17.17
C LEU A 153 0.43 3.47 18.15
N PRO A 154 0.51 4.71 18.69
CA PRO A 154 -0.50 5.23 19.60
C PRO A 154 -1.90 5.08 19.01
N GLY A 155 -2.87 4.60 19.79
CA GLY A 155 -4.28 4.52 19.36
C GLY A 155 -4.64 3.40 18.37
N LEU A 156 -3.66 2.68 17.80
CA LEU A 156 -3.91 1.45 17.03
C LEU A 156 -4.13 0.27 17.97
N GLY A 157 -3.20 0.05 18.89
CA GLY A 157 -3.26 -0.98 19.94
C GLY A 157 -2.95 -2.40 19.46
N SER A 158 -2.33 -3.20 20.33
CA SER A 158 -1.96 -4.59 20.04
C SER A 158 -3.17 -5.52 19.79
N SER A 159 -4.32 -5.20 20.37
CA SER A 159 -5.57 -5.94 20.19
C SER A 159 -6.16 -5.78 18.78
N VAL A 160 -6.06 -4.59 18.18
CA VAL A 160 -6.48 -4.37 16.79
C VAL A 160 -5.58 -5.17 15.86
N CYS A 161 -4.26 -5.05 16.05
CA CYS A 161 -3.31 -5.73 15.18
C CYS A 161 -3.34 -7.25 15.32
N SER A 162 -3.64 -7.82 16.49
CA SER A 162 -3.78 -9.29 16.61
C SER A 162 -4.92 -9.86 15.75
N SER A 163 -5.95 -9.06 15.47
CA SER A 163 -7.05 -9.45 14.59
C SER A 163 -6.79 -9.09 13.13
N MET A 164 -6.37 -7.84 12.86
CA MET A 164 -6.28 -7.30 11.50
C MET A 164 -5.08 -7.82 10.71
N THR A 165 -4.04 -8.34 11.39
CA THR A 165 -2.85 -8.89 10.73
C THR A 165 -3.02 -10.34 10.25
N LYS A 166 -4.17 -10.98 10.52
CA LYS A 166 -4.42 -12.33 10.02
C LYS A 166 -4.33 -12.37 8.50
N GLY A 167 -3.39 -13.18 7.98
CA GLY A 167 -3.11 -13.29 6.55
C GLY A 167 -2.06 -12.32 6.01
N TRP A 168 -1.50 -11.45 6.87
CA TRP A 168 -0.41 -10.55 6.53
C TRP A 168 0.92 -11.09 7.09
N ASN A 169 1.96 -11.05 6.26
CA ASN A 169 3.33 -11.31 6.68
C ASN A 169 4.16 -10.05 6.43
N HIS A 170 4.48 -9.32 7.50
CA HIS A 170 5.26 -8.08 7.40
C HIS A 170 6.75 -8.31 7.19
N ALA A 171 7.27 -9.51 7.48
CA ALA A 171 8.69 -9.84 7.36
C ALA A 171 9.65 -8.81 8.02
N GLY A 172 9.21 -8.18 9.12
CA GLY A 172 9.97 -7.15 9.83
C GLY A 172 9.99 -5.77 9.18
N GLN A 173 9.19 -5.54 8.13
CA GLN A 173 9.03 -4.22 7.51
C GLN A 173 8.27 -3.27 8.44
N THR A 174 8.63 -1.98 8.40
CA THR A 174 7.96 -0.87 9.10
C THR A 174 7.63 0.31 8.19
N GLY A 175 8.13 0.29 6.94
CA GLY A 175 8.12 1.45 6.07
C GLY A 175 6.72 1.95 5.73
N HIS A 176 5.73 1.05 5.61
CA HIS A 176 4.36 1.49 5.32
C HIS A 176 3.74 2.18 6.54
N ALA A 177 3.92 1.62 7.73
CA ALA A 177 3.48 2.25 8.97
C ALA A 177 4.14 3.62 9.20
N GLU A 178 5.45 3.75 8.99
CA GLU A 178 6.19 5.01 9.12
C GLU A 178 5.67 6.10 8.17
N ILE A 179 5.37 5.74 6.92
CA ILE A 179 4.81 6.66 5.93
C ILE A 179 3.40 7.10 6.35
N LEU A 180 2.51 6.16 6.66
CA LEU A 180 1.10 6.44 6.92
C LEU A 180 0.82 7.09 8.28
N SER A 181 1.72 6.90 9.26
CA SER A 181 1.68 7.58 10.56
C SER A 181 2.44 8.91 10.57
N SER A 182 3.13 9.26 9.50
CA SER A 182 3.90 10.51 9.43
C SER A 182 2.99 11.75 9.51
N THR A 183 3.50 12.78 10.17
CA THR A 183 2.91 14.13 10.20
C THR A 183 3.40 15.02 9.06
N LYS A 184 4.39 14.56 8.28
CA LYS A 184 5.01 15.30 7.18
C LYS A 184 4.05 15.51 6.01
N TYR A 185 3.27 14.47 5.68
CA TYR A 185 2.33 14.51 4.57
C TYR A 185 1.00 15.16 4.99
N LYS A 186 0.37 15.83 4.05
CA LYS A 186 -0.93 16.50 4.20
C LYS A 186 -1.97 16.01 3.20
N LYS A 187 -1.52 15.30 2.16
CA LYS A 187 -2.34 14.81 1.06
C LYS A 187 -2.14 13.32 0.85
N ILE A 188 -3.18 12.67 0.34
CA ILE A 188 -3.15 11.26 -0.03
C ILE A 188 -4.05 11.01 -1.24
N GLY A 189 -3.61 10.10 -2.10
CA GLY A 189 -4.44 9.54 -3.15
C GLY A 189 -4.23 8.03 -3.20
N CYS A 190 -5.33 7.28 -3.11
CA CYS A 190 -5.28 5.82 -3.14
C CYS A 190 -6.10 5.29 -4.31
N ALA A 191 -5.62 4.22 -4.93
CA ALA A 191 -6.30 3.56 -6.03
C ALA A 191 -6.04 2.06 -6.03
N LEU A 192 -6.93 1.32 -6.70
CA LEU A 192 -6.85 -0.12 -6.86
C LEU A 192 -6.78 -0.46 -8.35
N ALA A 193 -5.72 -1.17 -8.76
CA ALA A 193 -5.63 -1.75 -10.09
C ALA A 193 -4.83 -3.04 -10.07
N GLY A 194 -5.17 -4.00 -10.93
CA GLY A 194 -4.43 -5.26 -11.04
C GLY A 194 -4.36 -6.06 -9.74
N GLY A 195 -5.35 -5.93 -8.85
CA GLY A 195 -5.35 -6.57 -7.54
C GLY A 195 -4.37 -5.96 -6.54
N ILE A 196 -3.93 -4.72 -6.75
CA ILE A 196 -2.99 -4.01 -5.88
C ILE A 196 -3.60 -2.69 -5.45
N TRP A 197 -3.66 -2.48 -4.14
CA TRP A 197 -3.87 -1.16 -3.58
C TRP A 197 -2.55 -0.40 -3.57
N THR A 198 -2.61 0.86 -3.99
CA THR A 198 -1.50 1.81 -3.89
C THR A 198 -2.02 3.10 -3.30
N CYS A 199 -1.25 3.69 -2.39
CA CYS A 199 -1.48 5.04 -1.91
C CYS A 199 -0.21 5.88 -2.08
N ASP A 200 -0.35 7.03 -2.71
CA ASP A 200 0.68 8.06 -2.78
C ASP A 200 0.38 9.19 -1.78
N LEU A 201 1.44 9.74 -1.18
CA LEU A 201 1.36 10.81 -0.18
C LEU A 201 2.23 12.01 -0.58
N ALA A 202 1.81 13.21 -0.18
CA ALA A 202 2.56 14.47 -0.32
C ALA A 202 2.31 15.40 0.87
#